data_AF-A0A969ICY3-F1
#
_entry.id   AF-A0A969ICY3-F1
#
_cell.length_a   1.000
_cell.length_b   1.000
_cell.length_c   1.000
_cell.angle_alpha   90.00
_cell.angle_beta   90.00
_cell.angle_gamma   90.00
#
_symmetry.space_group_name_H-M   'P 1'
#
loop_
_entity.id
_entity.type
_entity.pdbx_description
1 polymer ?
#
loop_
_entity_poly.entity_id
_entity_poly.type
_entity_poly.pdbx_seq_one_letter_code
_entity_poly.pdbx_strand_id
1 'polypeptide(L)'
;MDDLWHATINGRGQLLNARRPADIATQLSAVLTDIAERVGSASSASVNSGSISNTTRVFQAKFDSSSWSGQLLALPILTKNDDGTPRTDGALGTIEWDAAQKLPDFASRRIITTNTDGSKILFTWSSLDTARRKLIDPAYTTSDTEGTKLVNYLRGDGTNELGQNGSLRRRPTKLGDIIASSPLFVGKPPFFYPDTLETGGATPQDSDNTYSEYRTAKKDRKPMVYAGANDGMLHGFDAGTGVEKIAFIPAAVFANLRKLADSSYNDQHKFFVDGAANTGDVYYDNTWHTVLLGGLNKGGQGIYALDISAPEAFGAAAPETVALWEFTDANDLDLGFTYSQPAIVRLKTGVWVLDRTTSTVRFRPVKLLRVTSETAVMSGLAAGEPVVSLGAHLLKEGELVRTVSENGGEE
;
A
#
# COMPACT_ATOMS: atom_id res chain seq x y z
N MET A 1 -2.70 -12.12 51.64
CA MET A 1 -3.07 -10.92 50.86
C MET A 1 -1.89 -10.38 50.03
N ASP A 2 -0.73 -11.04 50.05
CA ASP A 2 0.52 -10.54 49.45
C ASP A 2 0.85 -11.16 48.07
N ASP A 3 0.58 -12.46 47.86
CA ASP A 3 1.01 -13.15 46.62
C ASP A 3 0.28 -12.70 45.35
N LEU A 4 -0.99 -12.30 45.45
CA LEU A 4 -1.77 -11.78 44.32
C LEU A 4 -1.33 -10.37 43.91
N TRP A 5 -0.86 -9.56 44.86
CA TRP A 5 -0.28 -8.25 44.57
C TRP A 5 1.05 -8.38 43.79
N HIS A 6 1.89 -9.33 44.19
CA HIS A 6 3.15 -9.63 43.49
C HIS A 6 2.94 -10.23 42.09
N ALA A 7 1.93 -11.09 41.89
CA ALA A 7 1.58 -11.62 40.56
C ALA A 7 1.09 -10.52 39.60
N THR A 8 0.41 -9.51 40.13
CA THR A 8 -0.19 -8.42 39.35
C THR A 8 0.88 -7.40 38.89
N ILE A 9 1.85 -7.10 39.75
CA ILE A 9 3.02 -6.24 39.42
C ILE A 9 3.90 -6.90 38.34
N ASN A 10 4.13 -8.20 38.44
CA ASN A 10 4.98 -8.92 37.47
C ASN A 10 4.29 -9.14 36.10
N GLY A 11 2.95 -9.14 36.06
CA GLY A 11 2.16 -9.31 34.84
C GLY A 11 1.73 -8.01 34.14
N ARG A 12 2.14 -6.83 34.64
CA ARG A 12 1.59 -5.51 34.25
C ARG A 12 0.06 -5.40 34.41
N GLY A 13 -0.55 -6.19 35.29
CA GLY A 13 -1.98 -6.13 35.56
C GLY A 13 -2.32 -5.09 36.64
N GLN A 14 -3.61 -4.79 36.81
CA GLN A 14 -4.14 -4.06 37.97
C GLN A 14 -4.92 -5.02 38.87
N LEU A 15 -4.67 -4.95 40.20
CA LEU A 15 -5.34 -5.80 41.18
C LEU A 15 -6.60 -5.07 41.67
N LEU A 16 -7.76 -5.68 41.45
CA LEU A 16 -9.05 -5.16 41.89
C LEU A 16 -9.31 -5.57 43.35
N ASN A 17 -9.40 -4.60 44.25
CA ASN A 17 -9.79 -4.82 45.64
C ASN A 17 -10.92 -3.86 46.02
N ALA A 18 -12.11 -4.13 45.47
CA ALA A 18 -13.29 -3.33 45.71
C ALA A 18 -14.15 -3.97 46.82
N ARG A 19 -14.37 -3.22 47.92
CA ARG A 19 -15.17 -3.66 49.07
C ARG A 19 -16.64 -3.22 49.01
N ARG A 20 -17.02 -2.39 48.02
CA ARG A 20 -18.38 -1.90 47.80
C ARG A 20 -18.78 -2.06 46.33
N PRO A 21 -20.07 -2.34 46.02
CA PRO A 21 -20.54 -2.55 44.65
C PRO A 21 -20.32 -1.37 43.70
N ALA A 22 -20.39 -0.13 44.19
CA ALA A 22 -20.11 1.07 43.38
C ALA A 22 -18.64 1.13 42.94
N ASP A 23 -17.71 0.72 43.81
CA ASP A 23 -16.27 0.69 43.51
C ASP A 23 -15.95 -0.40 42.46
N ILE A 24 -16.71 -1.50 42.45
CA ILE A 24 -16.60 -2.54 41.40
C ILE A 24 -17.01 -1.97 40.04
N ALA A 25 -18.11 -1.22 39.96
CA ALA A 25 -18.57 -0.63 38.70
C ALA A 25 -17.59 0.42 38.17
N THR A 26 -17.07 1.29 39.04
CA THR A 26 -16.05 2.29 38.66
C THR A 26 -14.74 1.63 38.23
N GLN A 27 -14.26 0.62 38.96
CA GLN A 27 -13.01 -0.06 38.62
C GLN A 27 -13.15 -0.96 37.38
N LEU A 28 -14.30 -1.61 37.17
CA LEU A 28 -14.57 -2.36 35.94
C LEU A 28 -14.67 -1.40 34.74
N SER A 29 -15.29 -0.23 34.91
CA SER A 29 -15.28 0.82 33.89
C SER A 29 -13.85 1.29 33.60
N ALA A 30 -13.01 1.48 34.62
CA ALA A 30 -11.62 1.88 34.44
C ALA A 30 -10.80 0.80 33.72
N VAL A 31 -11.01 -0.48 34.03
CA VAL A 31 -10.36 -1.60 33.32
C VAL A 31 -10.84 -1.70 31.86
N LEU A 32 -12.13 -1.51 31.61
CA LEU A 32 -12.67 -1.49 30.25
C LEU A 32 -12.17 -0.28 29.46
N THR A 33 -12.02 0.88 30.10
CA THR A 33 -11.37 2.06 29.53
C THR A 33 -9.89 1.82 29.25
N ASP A 34 -9.13 1.20 30.15
CA ASP A 34 -7.71 0.86 29.94
C ASP A 34 -7.51 -0.15 28.79
N ILE A 35 -8.40 -1.13 28.67
CA ILE A 35 -8.43 -2.07 27.53
C ILE A 35 -8.78 -1.33 26.21
N ALA A 36 -9.68 -0.35 26.27
CA ALA A 36 -10.10 0.44 25.12
C ALA A 36 -9.07 1.53 24.72
N GLU A 37 -8.31 2.07 25.67
CA GLU A 37 -7.30 3.12 25.50
C GLU A 37 -5.89 2.52 25.37
N ARG A 38 -5.74 1.50 24.54
CA ARG A 38 -4.45 0.82 24.36
C ARG A 38 -3.65 1.47 23.24
N VAL A 39 -2.47 1.98 23.59
CA VAL A 39 -1.41 2.23 22.60
C VAL A 39 -0.79 0.89 22.22
N GLY A 40 -1.04 0.45 20.98
CA GLY A 40 -0.62 -0.85 20.46
C GLY A 40 0.41 -0.73 19.33
N SER A 41 1.09 -1.84 19.06
CA SER A 41 1.78 -2.11 17.81
C SER A 41 1.36 -3.51 17.38
N ALA A 42 0.62 -3.61 16.26
CA ALA A 42 0.10 -4.87 15.73
C ALA A 42 0.64 -5.19 14.32
N SER A 43 1.23 -4.20 13.66
CA SER A 43 1.86 -4.33 12.35
C SER A 43 3.27 -4.88 12.48
N SER A 44 3.75 -5.62 11.47
CA SER A 44 5.17 -6.03 11.46
C SER A 44 6.10 -4.81 11.34
N ALA A 45 7.24 -4.85 12.02
CA ALA A 45 8.27 -3.83 11.91
C ALA A 45 9.10 -4.08 10.65
N SER A 46 9.58 -3.03 9.99
CA SER A 46 10.54 -3.18 8.89
C SER A 46 11.89 -2.59 9.20
N VAL A 47 12.89 -3.09 8.47
CA VAL A 47 14.29 -2.69 8.59
C VAL A 47 14.79 -2.17 7.25
N ASN A 48 15.68 -1.19 7.27
CA ASN A 48 16.29 -0.63 6.06
C ASN A 48 17.47 -1.45 5.50
N SER A 49 17.88 -2.53 6.18
CA SER A 49 19.04 -3.34 5.80
C SER A 49 18.90 -4.79 6.26
N GLY A 50 19.39 -5.73 5.45
CA GLY A 50 19.58 -7.14 5.82
C GLY A 50 20.86 -7.41 6.62
N SER A 51 21.67 -6.37 6.87
CA SER A 51 22.85 -6.39 7.74
C SER A 51 22.80 -5.23 8.74
N ILE A 52 23.23 -5.46 9.97
CA ILE A 52 23.22 -4.44 11.02
C ILE A 52 24.46 -3.54 10.89
N SER A 53 24.22 -2.24 10.74
CA SER A 53 25.20 -1.15 10.73
C SER A 53 24.73 -0.01 11.65
N ASN A 54 25.58 0.99 11.88
CA ASN A 54 25.21 2.21 12.59
C ASN A 54 24.17 3.09 11.87
N THR A 55 23.83 2.77 10.62
CA THR A 55 22.76 3.41 9.85
C THR A 55 21.50 2.55 9.75
N THR A 56 21.51 1.37 10.39
CA THR A 56 20.34 0.48 10.39
C THR A 56 19.28 1.02 11.33
N ARG A 57 18.07 1.14 10.80
CA ARG A 57 16.88 1.64 11.47
C ARG A 57 15.81 0.57 11.44
N VAL A 58 15.05 0.50 12.52
CA VAL A 58 13.76 -0.15 12.58
C VAL A 58 12.69 0.92 12.39
N PHE A 59 11.80 0.69 11.43
CA PHE A 59 10.59 1.47 11.26
C PHE A 59 9.44 0.74 11.94
N GLN A 60 8.87 1.39 12.95
CA GLN A 60 7.81 0.82 13.77
C GLN A 60 6.55 1.65 13.63
N ALA A 61 5.47 1.00 13.20
CA ALA A 61 4.13 1.57 13.24
C ALA A 61 3.46 1.30 14.60
N LYS A 62 2.72 2.30 15.07
CA LYS A 62 1.92 2.25 16.30
C LYS A 62 0.55 2.88 16.07
N PHE A 63 -0.40 2.50 16.91
CA PHE A 63 -1.72 3.12 16.95
C PHE A 63 -2.18 3.36 18.40
N ASP A 64 -3.11 4.28 18.56
CA ASP A 64 -3.86 4.54 19.77
C ASP A 64 -5.35 4.28 19.48
N SER A 65 -5.95 3.27 20.12
CA SER A 65 -7.36 2.91 19.89
C SER A 65 -8.38 3.85 20.53
N SER A 66 -7.95 4.76 21.42
CA SER A 66 -8.85 5.79 21.98
C SER A 66 -9.18 6.88 20.95
N SER A 67 -8.17 7.22 20.15
CA SER A 67 -8.21 8.34 19.22
C SER A 67 -8.11 7.91 17.75
N TRP A 68 -7.84 6.61 17.51
CA TRP A 68 -7.50 6.04 16.21
C TRP A 68 -6.46 6.88 15.49
N SER A 69 -5.44 7.27 16.25
CA SER A 69 -4.30 8.02 15.77
C SER A 69 -3.11 7.08 15.59
N GLY A 70 -2.28 7.35 14.60
CA GLY A 70 -1.11 6.53 14.29
C GLY A 70 0.20 7.27 14.44
N GLN A 71 1.25 6.48 14.57
CA GLN A 71 2.65 6.93 14.54
C GLN A 71 3.46 5.99 13.67
N LEU A 72 4.46 6.56 12.99
CA LEU A 72 5.52 5.80 12.35
C LEU A 72 6.84 6.33 12.87
N LEU A 73 7.54 5.48 13.61
CA LEU A 73 8.77 5.82 14.32
C LEU A 73 9.97 5.24 13.58
N ALA A 74 11.07 5.99 13.52
CA ALA A 74 12.38 5.43 13.22
C ALA A 74 13.22 5.33 14.49
N LEU A 75 13.71 4.12 14.75
CA LEU A 75 14.62 3.85 15.86
C LEU A 75 15.91 3.25 15.30
N PRO A 76 17.10 3.78 15.63
CA PRO A 76 18.35 3.19 15.19
C PRO A 76 18.62 1.90 15.96
N ILE A 77 19.29 0.95 15.32
CA ILE A 77 19.86 -0.21 16.03
C ILE A 77 21.21 0.22 16.60
N LEU A 78 21.35 0.11 17.92
CA LEU A 78 22.58 0.42 18.62
C LEU A 78 23.65 -0.64 18.32
N THR A 79 24.78 -0.18 17.79
CA THR A 79 25.95 -1.02 17.51
C THR A 79 27.05 -0.88 18.56
N LYS A 80 26.85 0.01 19.53
CA LYS A 80 27.76 0.24 20.65
C LYS A 80 26.97 0.49 21.94
N ASN A 81 27.60 0.19 23.08
CA ASN A 81 27.15 0.61 24.40
C ASN A 81 27.55 2.08 24.67
N ASP A 82 27.03 2.65 25.76
CA ASP A 82 27.34 4.02 26.18
C ASP A 82 28.84 4.24 26.46
N ASP A 83 29.56 3.17 26.83
CA ASP A 83 31.01 3.16 27.03
C ASP A 83 31.83 2.99 25.73
N GLY A 84 31.17 2.93 24.57
CA GLY A 84 31.79 2.81 23.25
C GLY A 84 32.18 1.39 22.84
N THR A 85 31.97 0.38 23.70
CA THR A 85 32.21 -1.03 23.36
C THR A 85 31.18 -1.54 22.33
N PRO A 86 31.55 -2.46 21.42
CA PRO A 86 30.61 -3.01 20.44
C PRO A 86 29.43 -3.72 21.09
N ARG A 87 28.25 -3.59 20.47
CA ARG A 87 26.98 -4.17 20.91
C ARG A 87 26.39 -5.05 19.81
N THR A 88 25.89 -6.24 20.16
CA THR A 88 25.38 -7.25 19.22
C THR A 88 24.00 -7.80 19.58
N ASP A 89 23.34 -7.24 20.60
CA ASP A 89 22.03 -7.68 21.08
C ASP A 89 20.85 -7.07 20.29
N GLY A 90 21.12 -6.20 19.32
CA GLY A 90 20.10 -5.56 18.49
C GLY A 90 19.25 -4.52 19.23
N ALA A 91 19.73 -3.98 20.37
CA ALA A 91 18.98 -2.99 21.12
C ALA A 91 18.67 -1.74 20.29
N LEU A 92 17.47 -1.18 20.52
CA LEU A 92 17.02 0.03 19.84
C LEU A 92 17.46 1.28 20.61
N GLY A 93 17.87 2.30 19.88
CA GLY A 93 18.13 3.63 20.41
C GLY A 93 16.85 4.43 20.64
N THR A 94 17.01 5.71 20.96
CA THR A 94 15.89 6.65 21.07
C THR A 94 15.27 6.93 19.71
N ILE A 95 14.00 7.34 19.70
CA ILE A 95 13.27 7.73 18.48
C ILE A 95 14.04 8.86 17.78
N GLU A 96 14.44 8.62 16.53
CA GLU A 96 15.09 9.63 15.68
C GLU A 96 14.06 10.59 15.08
N TRP A 97 12.91 10.05 14.65
CA TRP A 97 11.79 10.83 14.17
C TRP A 97 10.47 10.06 14.35
N ASP A 98 9.38 10.83 14.46
CA ASP A 98 7.99 10.37 14.42
C ASP A 98 7.29 11.07 13.24
N ALA A 99 6.86 10.30 12.24
CA ALA A 99 6.21 10.84 11.05
C ALA A 99 4.92 11.61 11.37
N ALA A 100 4.19 11.22 12.42
CA ALA A 100 2.97 11.89 12.84
C ALA A 100 3.21 13.34 13.27
N GLN A 101 4.43 13.67 13.70
CA GLN A 101 4.88 15.02 14.05
C GLN A 101 5.57 15.76 12.91
N LYS A 102 5.79 15.10 11.76
CA LYS A 102 6.55 15.60 10.62
C LYS A 102 5.73 15.70 9.33
N LEU A 103 4.41 15.48 9.41
CA LEU A 103 3.51 15.69 8.28
C LEU A 103 3.62 17.14 7.78
N PRO A 104 3.76 17.36 6.46
CA PRO A 104 3.75 18.71 5.89
C PRO A 104 2.42 19.42 6.14
N ASP A 105 2.45 20.74 6.00
CA ASP A 105 1.22 21.53 5.96
C ASP A 105 0.24 21.01 4.89
N PHE A 106 -1.06 21.02 5.19
CA PHE A 106 -2.10 20.42 4.36
C PHE A 106 -2.12 20.98 2.93
N ALA A 107 -1.73 22.24 2.72
CA ALA A 107 -1.66 22.86 1.40
C ALA A 107 -0.43 22.39 0.61
N SER A 108 0.65 22.01 1.31
CA SER A 108 1.89 21.49 0.71
C SER A 108 1.87 19.98 0.49
N ARG A 109 0.95 19.24 1.13
CA ARG A 109 0.84 17.79 0.99
C ARG A 109 0.46 17.40 -0.44
N ARG A 110 1.19 16.43 -0.96
CA ARG A 110 0.97 15.85 -2.27
C ARG A 110 0.21 14.53 -2.15
N ILE A 111 -1.10 14.63 -2.23
CA ILE A 111 -2.02 13.50 -2.09
C ILE A 111 -2.64 13.23 -3.47
N ILE A 112 -2.44 12.03 -4.00
CA ILE A 112 -2.99 11.59 -5.29
C ILE A 112 -4.23 10.74 -5.04
N THR A 113 -5.23 10.86 -5.92
CA THR A 113 -6.39 9.97 -5.96
C THR A 113 -6.89 9.84 -7.39
N THR A 114 -7.98 9.09 -7.58
CA THR A 114 -8.57 8.80 -8.88
C THR A 114 -10.03 9.27 -8.92
N ASN A 115 -10.41 10.02 -9.95
CA ASN A 115 -11.81 10.37 -10.21
C ASN A 115 -12.62 9.14 -10.68
N THR A 116 -13.91 9.30 -10.86
CA THR A 116 -14.80 8.20 -11.29
C THR A 116 -14.57 7.78 -12.75
N ASP A 117 -14.01 8.66 -13.57
CA ASP A 117 -13.60 8.40 -14.95
C ASP A 117 -12.23 7.71 -15.09
N GLY A 118 -11.55 7.45 -13.97
CA GLY A 118 -10.22 6.84 -13.93
C GLY A 118 -9.05 7.84 -14.02
N SER A 119 -9.32 9.14 -14.20
CA SER A 119 -8.29 10.17 -14.24
C SER A 119 -7.57 10.30 -12.89
N LYS A 120 -6.24 10.38 -12.93
CA LYS A 120 -5.39 10.56 -11.75
C LYS A 120 -5.25 12.04 -11.46
N ILE A 121 -5.53 12.43 -10.22
CA ILE A 121 -5.61 13.83 -9.82
C ILE A 121 -4.95 14.06 -8.47
N LEU A 122 -4.65 15.32 -8.16
CA LEU A 122 -4.37 15.72 -6.79
C LEU A 122 -5.69 15.81 -6.01
N PHE A 123 -5.69 15.36 -4.76
CA PHE A 123 -6.85 15.36 -3.89
C PHE A 123 -7.15 16.76 -3.35
N THR A 124 -7.65 17.65 -4.21
CA THR A 124 -8.17 18.97 -3.86
C THR A 124 -9.64 19.06 -4.26
N TRP A 125 -10.42 19.88 -3.57
CA TRP A 125 -11.86 20.00 -3.84
C TRP A 125 -12.15 20.35 -5.31
N SER A 126 -11.37 21.27 -5.88
CA SER A 126 -11.52 21.72 -7.27
C SER A 126 -11.19 20.63 -8.30
N SER A 127 -10.28 19.71 -7.99
CA SER A 127 -9.90 18.61 -8.89
C SER A 127 -10.87 17.42 -8.86
N LEU A 128 -11.67 17.27 -7.79
CA LEU A 128 -12.68 16.21 -7.69
C LEU A 128 -13.81 16.43 -8.69
N ASP A 129 -14.23 15.35 -9.36
CA ASP A 129 -15.47 15.34 -10.14
C ASP A 129 -16.73 15.44 -9.26
N THR A 130 -17.88 15.68 -9.88
CA THR A 130 -19.16 15.83 -9.18
C THR A 130 -19.55 14.61 -8.34
N ALA A 131 -19.22 13.40 -8.78
CA ALA A 131 -19.57 12.17 -8.08
C ALA A 131 -18.72 12.01 -6.81
N ARG A 132 -17.41 12.25 -6.88
CA ARG A 132 -16.50 12.28 -5.73
C ARG A 132 -16.88 13.38 -4.76
N ARG A 133 -17.24 14.57 -5.24
CA ARG A 133 -17.73 15.67 -4.38
C ARG A 133 -18.95 15.26 -3.57
N LYS A 134 -19.92 14.55 -4.18
CA LYS A 134 -21.12 14.05 -3.48
C LYS A 134 -20.84 12.96 -2.45
N LEU A 135 -19.74 12.21 -2.59
CA LEU A 135 -19.33 11.24 -1.56
C LEU A 135 -18.72 11.93 -0.33
N ILE A 136 -18.00 13.03 -0.52
CA ILE A 136 -17.46 13.84 0.59
C ILE A 136 -18.53 14.72 1.20
N ASP A 137 -19.38 15.32 0.37
CA ASP A 137 -20.45 16.22 0.76
C ASP A 137 -21.77 15.84 0.08
N PRO A 138 -22.59 14.97 0.71
CA PRO A 138 -23.86 14.54 0.15
C PRO A 138 -24.87 15.68 -0.09
N ALA A 139 -24.72 16.80 0.64
CA ALA A 139 -25.55 17.99 0.48
C ALA A 139 -24.99 18.97 -0.57
N TYR A 140 -23.92 18.58 -1.28
CA TYR A 140 -23.19 19.45 -2.20
C TYR A 140 -24.09 20.18 -3.19
N THR A 141 -23.97 21.51 -3.16
CA THR A 141 -24.45 22.45 -4.17
C THR A 141 -23.28 23.30 -4.66
N THR A 142 -23.39 23.92 -5.84
CA THR A 142 -22.29 24.74 -6.40
C THR A 142 -21.93 25.98 -5.57
N SER A 143 -22.75 26.37 -4.60
CA SER A 143 -22.54 27.50 -3.69
C SER A 143 -21.99 27.11 -2.31
N ASP A 144 -21.85 25.82 -2.01
CA ASP A 144 -21.42 25.34 -0.70
C ASP A 144 -19.88 25.32 -0.57
N THR A 145 -19.38 25.66 0.63
CA THR A 145 -17.97 25.61 1.02
C THR A 145 -17.63 24.43 1.94
N GLU A 146 -18.62 23.70 2.47
CA GLU A 146 -18.42 22.58 3.41
C GLU A 146 -17.54 21.48 2.82
N GLY A 147 -17.75 21.11 1.55
CA GLY A 147 -16.89 20.15 0.86
C GLY A 147 -15.41 20.55 0.83
N THR A 148 -15.09 21.83 0.70
CA THR A 148 -13.71 22.33 0.75
C THR A 148 -13.12 22.17 2.14
N LYS A 149 -13.89 22.49 3.19
CA LYS A 149 -13.47 22.31 4.59
C LYS A 149 -13.19 20.83 4.89
N LEU A 150 -14.08 19.93 4.44
CA LEU A 150 -13.93 18.49 4.62
C LEU A 150 -12.70 17.93 3.88
N VAL A 151 -12.48 18.32 2.63
CA VAL A 151 -11.26 17.91 1.91
C VAL A 151 -10.01 18.44 2.60
N ASN A 152 -9.97 19.71 3.00
CA ASN A 152 -8.82 20.28 3.70
C ASN A 152 -8.57 19.57 5.04
N TYR A 153 -9.63 19.24 5.79
CA TYR A 153 -9.55 18.46 7.01
C TYR A 153 -8.91 17.08 6.77
N LEU A 154 -9.36 16.35 5.74
CA LEU A 154 -8.79 15.06 5.35
C LEU A 154 -7.33 15.19 4.90
N ARG A 155 -6.97 16.32 4.27
CA ARG A 155 -5.59 16.66 3.95
C ARG A 155 -4.77 17.06 5.18
N GLY A 156 -5.37 17.29 6.34
CA GLY A 156 -4.67 17.55 7.62
C GLY A 156 -4.95 18.92 8.24
N ASP A 157 -5.83 19.74 7.67
CA ASP A 157 -6.24 21.01 8.28
C ASP A 157 -7.00 20.76 9.59
N GLY A 158 -6.53 21.38 10.67
CA GLY A 158 -7.11 21.28 12.01
C GLY A 158 -8.03 22.43 12.40
N THR A 159 -8.18 23.45 11.55
CA THR A 159 -8.89 24.70 11.91
C THR A 159 -10.37 24.51 12.21
N ASN A 160 -11.01 23.49 11.64
CA ASN A 160 -12.44 23.20 11.81
C ASN A 160 -12.71 22.02 12.76
N GLU A 161 -11.73 21.64 13.58
CA GLU A 161 -11.88 20.58 14.58
C GLU A 161 -12.69 21.05 15.80
N LEU A 162 -13.38 20.11 16.45
CA LEU A 162 -14.06 20.32 17.72
C LEU A 162 -13.09 20.93 18.74
N GLY A 163 -13.53 22.02 19.38
CA GLY A 163 -12.70 22.81 20.28
C GLY A 163 -11.93 23.96 19.60
N GLN A 164 -12.01 24.09 18.28
CA GLN A 164 -11.41 25.19 17.48
C GLN A 164 -12.49 25.97 16.68
N ASN A 165 -13.70 26.10 17.24
CA ASN A 165 -14.89 26.68 16.59
C ASN A 165 -15.48 25.87 15.42
N GLY A 166 -15.03 24.62 15.20
CA GLY A 166 -15.60 23.73 14.20
C GLY A 166 -16.34 22.53 14.80
N SER A 167 -16.92 21.71 13.92
CA SER A 167 -17.73 20.52 14.26
C SER A 167 -17.04 19.20 13.89
N LEU A 168 -15.89 19.24 13.21
CA LEU A 168 -15.21 18.06 12.73
C LEU A 168 -14.47 17.34 13.86
N ARG A 169 -14.26 16.04 13.72
CA ARG A 169 -13.52 15.22 14.70
C ARG A 169 -12.18 15.84 15.08
N ARG A 170 -11.96 16.00 16.39
CA ARG A 170 -10.66 16.42 16.94
C ARG A 170 -9.66 15.28 16.85
N ARG A 171 -8.45 15.57 16.35
CA ARG A 171 -7.40 14.56 16.17
C ARG A 171 -6.12 14.94 16.93
N PRO A 172 -5.56 14.05 17.77
CA PRO A 172 -4.26 14.28 18.41
C PRO A 172 -3.11 14.39 17.40
N THR A 173 -3.14 13.55 16.35
CA THR A 173 -2.19 13.59 15.23
C THR A 173 -2.96 13.54 13.91
N LYS A 174 -2.35 13.99 12.81
CA LYS A 174 -2.99 13.97 11.49
C LYS A 174 -2.81 12.65 10.75
N LEU A 175 -1.91 11.78 11.22
CA LEU A 175 -1.69 10.44 10.69
C LEU A 175 -2.67 9.47 11.33
N GLY A 176 -3.40 8.73 10.51
CA GLY A 176 -4.30 7.67 10.95
C GLY A 176 -3.56 6.49 11.56
N ASP A 177 -4.28 5.67 12.32
CA ASP A 177 -3.74 4.42 12.88
C ASP A 177 -3.20 3.48 11.79
N ILE A 178 -2.05 2.87 12.08
CA ILE A 178 -1.41 1.85 11.25
C ILE A 178 -1.48 0.54 12.04
N ILE A 179 -2.42 -0.34 11.69
CA ILE A 179 -2.74 -1.54 12.49
C ILE A 179 -2.12 -2.78 11.86
N ALA A 180 -2.51 -3.14 10.64
CA ALA A 180 -2.05 -4.34 9.95
C ALA A 180 -1.10 -4.02 8.78
N SER A 181 -1.17 -2.80 8.25
CA SER A 181 -0.20 -2.35 7.25
C SER A 181 1.20 -2.31 7.86
N SER A 182 2.11 -3.10 7.29
CA SER A 182 3.50 -3.14 7.71
C SER A 182 4.31 -2.09 6.94
N PRO A 183 5.11 -1.23 7.59
CA PRO A 183 5.91 -0.24 6.89
C PRO A 183 6.85 -0.93 5.89
N LEU A 184 6.90 -0.48 4.64
CA LEU A 184 7.72 -1.05 3.57
C LEU A 184 8.89 -0.10 3.26
N PHE A 185 10.10 -0.52 3.57
CA PHE A 185 11.30 0.23 3.19
C PHE A 185 11.69 -0.03 1.73
N VAL A 186 11.95 1.04 0.98
CA VAL A 186 12.44 0.98 -0.39
C VAL A 186 13.64 1.92 -0.53
N GLY A 187 14.83 1.34 -0.68
CA GLY A 187 16.08 2.04 -0.96
C GLY A 187 16.51 1.83 -2.41
N LYS A 188 17.82 1.65 -2.63
CA LYS A 188 18.37 1.21 -3.94
C LYS A 188 17.78 -0.13 -4.39
N PRO A 189 17.71 -0.41 -5.70
CA PRO A 189 17.27 -1.70 -6.23
C PRO A 189 18.03 -2.89 -5.59
N PRO A 190 17.33 -3.84 -4.95
CA PRO A 190 17.97 -4.96 -4.24
C PRO A 190 18.20 -6.18 -5.13
N PHE A 191 17.58 -6.25 -6.31
CA PHE A 191 17.62 -7.44 -7.16
C PHE A 191 18.90 -7.48 -8.01
N PHE A 192 19.11 -8.65 -8.64
CA PHE A 192 20.22 -8.94 -9.54
C PHE A 192 19.67 -9.68 -10.77
N TYR A 193 18.67 -9.10 -11.43
CA TYR A 193 18.12 -9.68 -12.64
C TYR A 193 19.18 -9.71 -13.75
N PRO A 194 19.26 -10.80 -14.53
CA PRO A 194 20.20 -10.86 -15.64
C PRO A 194 19.76 -9.87 -16.73
N ASP A 195 20.69 -9.19 -17.37
CA ASP A 195 20.38 -8.21 -18.43
C ASP A 195 19.70 -8.85 -19.65
N THR A 196 19.78 -10.17 -19.78
CA THR A 196 19.09 -10.96 -20.80
C THR A 196 17.61 -11.25 -20.48
N LEU A 197 17.10 -10.80 -19.33
CA LEU A 197 15.75 -11.17 -18.84
C LEU A 197 14.63 -10.67 -19.76
N GLU A 198 14.80 -9.47 -20.33
CA GLU A 198 13.81 -8.83 -21.20
C GLU A 198 14.10 -9.00 -22.70
N THR A 199 15.28 -9.51 -23.04
CA THR A 199 15.67 -9.86 -24.42
C THR A 199 15.39 -11.34 -24.76
N GLY A 200 14.75 -12.09 -23.86
CA GLY A 200 14.47 -13.51 -24.06
C GLY A 200 15.72 -14.39 -24.12
N GLY A 201 16.82 -13.97 -23.48
CA GLY A 201 18.10 -14.69 -23.50
C GLY A 201 19.10 -14.20 -24.55
N ALA A 202 18.72 -13.26 -25.42
CA ALA A 202 19.64 -12.68 -26.40
C ALA A 202 20.64 -11.72 -25.73
N THR A 203 21.82 -11.54 -26.34
CA THR A 203 22.80 -10.55 -25.90
C THR A 203 22.16 -9.16 -25.92
N PRO A 204 22.11 -8.42 -24.80
CA PRO A 204 21.50 -7.10 -24.74
C PRO A 204 22.24 -6.11 -25.64
N GLN A 205 21.48 -5.21 -26.26
CA GLN A 205 21.97 -4.04 -26.97
C GLN A 205 21.82 -2.79 -26.09
N ASP A 206 22.56 -1.72 -26.40
CA ASP A 206 22.49 -0.44 -25.66
C ASP A 206 21.07 0.15 -25.62
N SER A 207 20.20 -0.20 -26.56
CA SER A 207 18.79 0.22 -26.61
C SER A 207 17.88 -0.53 -25.64
N ASP A 208 18.35 -1.60 -25.02
CA ASP A 208 17.50 -2.56 -24.28
C ASP A 208 17.27 -2.16 -22.82
N ASN A 209 17.80 -0.99 -22.39
CA ASN A 209 17.66 -0.43 -21.04
C ASN A 209 17.84 -1.52 -19.98
N THR A 210 19.05 -2.04 -19.89
CA THR A 210 19.36 -3.22 -19.11
C THR A 210 19.09 -3.01 -17.62
N TYR A 211 18.91 -4.11 -16.87
CA TYR A 211 18.65 -4.00 -15.44
C TYR A 211 19.89 -3.50 -14.68
N SER A 212 21.08 -3.86 -15.12
CA SER A 212 22.34 -3.38 -14.56
C SER A 212 22.50 -1.85 -14.69
N GLU A 213 22.09 -1.28 -15.83
CA GLU A 213 22.02 0.18 -16.04
C GLU A 213 21.00 0.82 -15.12
N TYR A 214 19.79 0.27 -15.02
CA TYR A 214 18.75 0.75 -14.10
C TYR A 214 19.23 0.77 -12.64
N ARG A 215 19.83 -0.34 -12.19
CA ARG A 215 20.37 -0.48 -10.84
C ARG A 215 21.49 0.52 -10.57
N THR A 216 22.32 0.80 -11.58
CA THR A 216 23.37 1.82 -11.48
C THR A 216 22.78 3.22 -11.40
N ALA A 217 21.79 3.55 -12.23
CA ALA A 217 21.10 4.84 -12.22
C ALA A 217 20.35 5.09 -10.90
N LYS A 218 19.79 4.04 -10.28
CA LYS A 218 19.01 4.12 -9.04
C LYS A 218 19.79 3.76 -7.77
N LYS A 219 21.13 3.66 -7.85
CA LYS A 219 21.99 3.33 -6.70
C LYS A 219 21.86 4.31 -5.53
N ASP A 220 21.59 5.57 -5.85
CA ASP A 220 21.41 6.67 -4.88
C ASP A 220 19.93 7.10 -4.75
N ARG A 221 18.98 6.24 -5.15
CA ARG A 221 17.55 6.51 -4.99
C ARG A 221 17.26 6.88 -3.54
N LYS A 222 16.59 8.02 -3.35
CA LYS A 222 16.20 8.50 -2.02
C LYS A 222 15.45 7.39 -1.28
N PRO A 223 15.95 6.94 -0.11
CA PRO A 223 15.28 5.87 0.62
C PRO A 223 13.94 6.33 1.19
N MET A 224 12.92 5.51 1.01
CA MET A 224 11.54 5.79 1.40
C MET A 224 11.00 4.68 2.32
N VAL A 225 10.01 5.03 3.14
CA VAL A 225 9.18 4.08 3.90
C VAL A 225 7.73 4.32 3.54
N TYR A 226 7.03 3.27 3.08
CA TYR A 226 5.63 3.33 2.71
C TYR A 226 4.76 2.62 3.73
N ALA A 227 3.64 3.20 4.14
CA ALA A 227 2.70 2.55 5.04
C ALA A 227 1.27 2.99 4.71
N GLY A 228 0.37 2.02 4.62
CA GLY A 228 -1.07 2.26 4.66
C GLY A 228 -1.49 2.70 6.06
N ALA A 229 -2.37 3.70 6.12
CA ALA A 229 -2.99 4.17 7.35
C ALA A 229 -4.51 4.25 7.21
N ASN A 230 -5.19 4.12 8.33
CA ASN A 230 -6.65 4.18 8.42
C ASN A 230 -7.22 5.61 8.43
N ASP A 231 -6.41 6.61 8.02
CA ASP A 231 -6.90 7.93 7.59
C ASP A 231 -7.25 7.96 6.08
N GLY A 232 -7.21 6.80 5.42
CA GLY A 232 -7.63 6.65 4.03
C GLY A 232 -6.50 6.57 3.02
N MET A 233 -5.23 6.62 3.45
CA MET A 233 -4.12 6.80 2.52
C MET A 233 -3.02 5.76 2.70
N LEU A 234 -2.35 5.42 1.59
CA LEU A 234 -0.96 5.01 1.64
C LEU A 234 -0.09 6.26 1.74
N HIS A 235 0.81 6.31 2.71
CA HIS A 235 1.80 7.37 2.85
C HIS A 235 3.18 6.89 2.44
N GLY A 236 3.98 7.77 1.81
CA GLY A 236 5.39 7.56 1.52
C GLY A 236 6.24 8.62 2.22
N PHE A 237 7.04 8.20 3.19
CA PHE A 237 7.91 9.05 4.00
C PHE A 237 9.37 8.92 3.59
N ASP A 238 10.10 10.03 3.60
CA ASP A 238 11.55 10.02 3.47
C ASP A 238 12.14 9.28 4.67
N ALA A 239 12.81 8.14 4.43
CA ALA A 239 13.32 7.28 5.49
C ALA A 239 14.39 7.95 6.36
N GLY A 240 15.03 8.99 5.80
CA GLY A 240 16.03 9.85 6.43
C GLY A 240 15.44 10.71 7.54
N THR A 241 14.28 11.33 7.25
CA THR A 241 13.74 12.48 7.98
C THR A 241 12.35 12.29 8.57
N GLY A 242 11.61 11.26 8.12
CA GLY A 242 10.21 11.03 8.50
C GLY A 242 9.20 11.97 7.81
N VAL A 243 9.66 12.88 6.93
CA VAL A 243 8.79 13.81 6.22
C VAL A 243 8.08 13.11 5.07
N GLU A 244 6.75 13.23 5.02
CA GLU A 244 5.94 12.70 3.92
C GLU A 244 6.29 13.38 2.59
N LYS A 245 6.48 12.57 1.54
CA LYS A 245 6.77 13.03 0.17
C LYS A 245 5.60 12.79 -0.79
N ILE A 246 4.79 11.79 -0.50
CA ILE A 246 3.63 11.44 -1.29
C ILE A 246 2.60 10.74 -0.41
N ALA A 247 1.32 10.89 -0.74
CA ALA A 247 0.27 10.02 -0.26
C ALA A 247 -0.67 9.64 -1.42
N PHE A 248 -1.33 8.50 -1.29
CA PHE A 248 -2.29 7.99 -2.27
C PHE A 248 -3.56 7.53 -1.59
N ILE A 249 -4.71 7.98 -2.08
CA ILE A 249 -6.04 7.59 -1.63
C ILE A 249 -6.66 6.66 -2.67
N PRO A 250 -6.78 5.35 -2.36
CA PRO A 250 -7.45 4.40 -3.24
C PRO A 250 -8.93 4.73 -3.45
N ALA A 251 -9.42 4.53 -4.67
CA ALA A 251 -10.79 4.76 -5.07
C ALA A 251 -11.81 3.98 -4.24
N ALA A 252 -11.46 2.75 -3.84
CA ALA A 252 -12.33 1.84 -3.09
C ALA A 252 -12.65 2.34 -1.68
N VAL A 253 -11.77 3.13 -1.05
CA VAL A 253 -12.01 3.64 0.30
C VAL A 253 -12.75 4.99 0.30
N PHE A 254 -12.89 5.62 -0.88
CA PHE A 254 -13.34 6.99 -1.03
C PHE A 254 -14.74 7.24 -0.46
N ALA A 255 -15.66 6.28 -0.66
CA ALA A 255 -17.04 6.38 -0.17
C ALA A 255 -17.14 6.49 1.35
N ASN A 256 -16.11 6.07 2.08
CA ASN A 256 -16.07 6.13 3.54
C ASN A 256 -15.22 7.30 4.07
N LEU A 257 -14.49 8.04 3.24
CA LEU A 257 -13.54 9.08 3.69
C LEU A 257 -14.19 10.16 4.54
N ARG A 258 -15.41 10.59 4.19
CA ARG A 258 -16.16 11.61 4.96
C ARG A 258 -16.30 11.21 6.43
N LYS A 259 -16.43 9.90 6.73
CA LYS A 259 -16.64 9.39 8.10
C LYS A 259 -15.49 9.76 9.03
N LEU A 260 -14.27 9.93 8.51
CA LEU A 260 -13.11 10.34 9.31
C LEU A 260 -13.26 11.73 9.95
N ALA A 261 -14.14 12.56 9.40
CA ALA A 261 -14.44 13.90 9.91
C ALA A 261 -15.61 13.92 10.90
N ASP A 262 -16.33 12.80 11.06
CA ASP A 262 -17.46 12.69 11.99
C ASP A 262 -16.96 12.76 13.44
N SER A 263 -17.54 13.65 14.24
CA SER A 263 -17.17 13.84 15.65
C SER A 263 -17.32 12.58 16.50
N SER A 264 -18.17 11.64 16.09
CA SER A 264 -18.40 10.33 16.74
C SER A 264 -17.54 9.19 16.17
N TYR A 265 -16.64 9.47 15.21
CA TYR A 265 -15.84 8.45 14.54
C TYR A 265 -15.05 7.53 15.48
N ASN A 266 -14.61 8.04 16.64
CA ASN A 266 -13.83 7.22 17.57
C ASN A 266 -14.60 5.99 18.09
N ASP A 267 -15.93 6.07 18.15
CA ASP A 267 -16.82 4.95 18.50
C ASP A 267 -17.24 4.12 17.28
N GLN A 268 -16.86 4.56 16.06
CA GLN A 268 -17.32 4.01 14.78
C GLN A 268 -16.17 3.79 13.80
N HIS A 269 -14.99 3.41 14.33
CA HIS A 269 -13.78 3.23 13.53
C HIS A 269 -14.00 2.39 12.28
N LYS A 270 -13.31 2.78 11.21
CA LYS A 270 -13.29 2.07 9.95
C LYS A 270 -11.86 1.76 9.57
N PHE A 271 -11.65 0.57 9.05
CA PHE A 271 -10.44 0.25 8.31
C PHE A 271 -10.50 0.95 6.94
N PHE A 272 -9.36 1.43 6.47
CA PHE A 272 -9.21 2.01 5.13
C PHE A 272 -8.04 1.34 4.39
N VAL A 273 -6.84 1.91 4.46
CA VAL A 273 -5.66 1.35 3.79
C VAL A 273 -4.84 0.60 4.82
N ASP A 274 -5.20 -0.66 5.07
CA ASP A 274 -4.59 -1.46 6.13
C ASP A 274 -3.89 -2.72 5.60
N GLY A 275 -3.85 -2.92 4.28
CA GLY A 275 -3.17 -4.04 3.64
C GLY A 275 -1.66 -3.87 3.59
N ALA A 276 -0.93 -4.98 3.69
CA ALA A 276 0.51 -4.98 3.49
C ALA A 276 0.84 -4.62 2.03
N ALA A 277 1.77 -3.69 1.84
CA ALA A 277 2.31 -3.36 0.53
C ALA A 277 3.48 -4.28 0.16
N ASN A 278 3.72 -4.45 -1.12
CA ASN A 278 4.88 -5.13 -1.67
C ASN A 278 5.52 -4.27 -2.77
N THR A 279 6.79 -4.49 -3.07
CA THR A 279 7.50 -3.80 -4.13
C THR A 279 8.29 -4.75 -5.01
N GLY A 280 8.50 -4.36 -6.26
CA GLY A 280 9.31 -5.10 -7.22
C GLY A 280 9.77 -4.18 -8.33
N ASP A 281 10.92 -4.52 -8.90
CA ASP A 281 11.36 -3.88 -10.13
C ASP A 281 10.68 -4.59 -11.31
N VAL A 282 9.98 -3.82 -12.13
CA VAL A 282 9.13 -4.28 -13.22
C VAL A 282 9.56 -3.59 -14.50
N TYR A 283 9.65 -4.36 -15.57
CA TYR A 283 9.92 -3.83 -16.91
C TYR A 283 8.60 -3.63 -17.67
N TYR A 284 8.32 -2.38 -18.05
CA TYR A 284 7.21 -2.02 -18.93
C TYR A 284 7.57 -0.76 -19.72
N ASP A 285 6.88 -0.51 -20.83
CA ASP A 285 7.15 0.63 -21.73
C ASP A 285 8.64 0.78 -22.12
N ASN A 286 9.32 -0.36 -22.28
CA ASN A 286 10.74 -0.50 -22.60
C ASN A 286 11.71 0.12 -21.57
N THR A 287 11.27 0.28 -20.31
CA THR A 287 12.12 0.75 -19.22
C THR A 287 11.86 -0.02 -17.93
N TRP A 288 12.85 -0.04 -17.04
CA TRP A 288 12.69 -0.56 -15.69
C TRP A 288 12.10 0.49 -14.76
N HIS A 289 11.17 0.04 -13.91
CA HIS A 289 10.49 0.83 -12.89
C HIS A 289 10.50 0.07 -11.57
N THR A 290 10.44 0.76 -10.44
CA THR A 290 10.13 0.16 -9.14
C THR A 290 8.67 0.45 -8.85
N VAL A 291 7.86 -0.61 -8.80
CA VAL A 291 6.43 -0.54 -8.56
C VAL A 291 6.12 -0.98 -7.14
N LEU A 292 5.16 -0.30 -6.50
CA LEU A 292 4.55 -0.70 -5.25
C LEU A 292 3.13 -1.19 -5.54
N LEU A 293 2.80 -2.38 -5.03
CA LEU A 293 1.43 -2.90 -4.99
C LEU A 293 0.92 -2.90 -3.55
N GLY A 294 -0.31 -2.44 -3.34
CA GLY A 294 -0.94 -2.45 -2.02
C GLY A 294 -2.37 -2.99 -2.06
N GLY A 295 -2.73 -3.70 -1.00
CA GLY A 295 -4.12 -4.08 -0.70
C GLY A 295 -4.75 -3.17 0.34
N LEU A 296 -5.98 -3.49 0.73
CA LEU A 296 -6.79 -2.69 1.67
C LEU A 296 -7.22 -3.49 2.91
N ASN A 297 -6.93 -4.79 2.97
CA ASN A 297 -7.47 -5.68 4.01
C ASN A 297 -8.98 -5.47 4.18
N LYS A 298 -9.45 -5.18 5.41
CA LYS A 298 -10.85 -4.96 5.75
C LYS A 298 -11.39 -3.60 5.28
N GLY A 299 -10.54 -2.69 4.82
CA GLY A 299 -10.98 -1.35 4.44
C GLY A 299 -11.58 -1.24 3.05
N GLY A 300 -11.40 -2.25 2.19
CA GLY A 300 -12.08 -2.30 0.89
C GLY A 300 -11.67 -3.49 0.02
N GLN A 301 -12.41 -3.68 -1.06
CA GLN A 301 -12.15 -4.67 -2.09
C GLN A 301 -11.35 -4.00 -3.20
N GLY A 302 -10.03 -3.95 -3.04
CA GLY A 302 -9.18 -3.26 -4.00
C GLY A 302 -7.69 -3.57 -3.87
N ILE A 303 -7.01 -3.52 -5.01
CA ILE A 303 -5.55 -3.52 -5.15
C ILE A 303 -5.18 -2.27 -5.95
N TYR A 304 -4.09 -1.62 -5.61
CA TYR A 304 -3.58 -0.46 -6.34
C TYR A 304 -2.09 -0.61 -6.63
N ALA A 305 -1.64 0.08 -7.69
CA ALA A 305 -0.25 0.10 -8.12
C ALA A 305 0.27 1.52 -8.27
N LEU A 306 1.45 1.78 -7.71
CA LEU A 306 2.16 3.05 -7.80
C LEU A 306 3.56 2.85 -8.39
N ASP A 307 3.97 3.71 -9.32
CA ASP A 307 5.37 3.85 -9.71
C ASP A 307 6.09 4.73 -8.68
N ILE A 308 7.04 4.11 -7.98
CA ILE A 308 7.85 4.74 -6.94
C ILE A 308 9.33 4.83 -7.33
N SER A 309 9.62 4.82 -8.63
CA SER A 309 10.99 4.82 -9.17
C SER A 309 11.79 6.08 -8.86
N ALA A 310 11.12 7.22 -8.70
CA ALA A 310 11.74 8.54 -8.60
C ALA A 310 11.16 9.38 -7.45
N PRO A 311 11.37 8.98 -6.18
CA PRO A 311 10.82 9.68 -5.01
C PRO A 311 11.29 11.14 -4.89
N GLU A 312 12.46 11.47 -5.42
CA GLU A 312 12.97 12.84 -5.56
C GLU A 312 12.09 13.75 -6.43
N ALA A 313 11.36 13.18 -7.39
CA ALA A 313 10.53 13.91 -8.34
C ALA A 313 9.07 14.07 -7.90
N PHE A 314 8.65 13.39 -6.81
CA PHE A 314 7.23 13.39 -6.40
C PHE A 314 6.65 14.79 -6.29
N GLY A 315 7.35 15.76 -5.70
CA GLY A 315 6.83 17.13 -5.54
C GLY A 315 6.27 17.76 -6.83
N ALA A 316 6.88 17.47 -7.98
CA ALA A 316 6.52 18.05 -9.28
C ALA A 316 5.96 17.05 -10.31
N ALA A 317 5.92 15.75 -10.00
CA ALA A 317 5.44 14.72 -10.90
C ALA A 317 4.00 15.01 -11.37
N ALA A 318 3.56 14.42 -12.48
CA ALA A 318 2.14 14.41 -12.80
C ALA A 318 1.47 13.24 -12.04
N PRO A 319 0.23 13.36 -11.54
CA PRO A 319 -0.42 12.28 -10.79
C PRO A 319 -0.43 10.92 -11.51
N GLU A 320 -0.62 10.94 -12.83
CA GLU A 320 -0.67 9.78 -13.72
C GLU A 320 0.68 9.06 -13.89
N THR A 321 1.81 9.73 -13.64
CA THR A 321 3.13 9.06 -13.69
C THR A 321 3.44 8.32 -12.40
N VAL A 322 2.67 8.55 -11.34
CA VAL A 322 2.84 7.89 -10.03
C VAL A 322 1.75 6.86 -9.82
N ALA A 323 0.48 7.22 -9.99
CA ALA A 323 -0.64 6.29 -9.81
C ALA A 323 -0.94 5.55 -11.11
N LEU A 324 -0.50 4.29 -11.19
CA LEU A 324 -0.59 3.49 -12.41
C LEU A 324 -2.02 3.01 -12.65
N TRP A 325 -2.54 2.20 -11.73
CA TRP A 325 -3.86 1.60 -11.86
C TRP A 325 -4.42 1.16 -10.51
N GLU A 326 -5.72 0.91 -10.52
CA GLU A 326 -6.47 0.32 -9.41
C GLU A 326 -7.32 -0.81 -9.98
N PHE A 327 -7.48 -1.87 -9.19
CA PHE A 327 -8.30 -3.03 -9.51
C PHE A 327 -9.25 -3.26 -8.34
N THR A 328 -10.55 -3.08 -8.57
CA THR A 328 -11.59 -3.22 -7.54
C THR A 328 -12.65 -4.22 -7.96
N ASP A 329 -13.65 -4.41 -7.10
CA ASP A 329 -14.89 -5.15 -7.39
C ASP A 329 -15.65 -4.67 -8.65
N ALA A 330 -15.41 -3.44 -9.10
CA ALA A 330 -15.93 -2.92 -10.36
C ALA A 330 -15.24 -3.55 -11.59
N ASN A 331 -14.00 -4.03 -11.44
CA ASN A 331 -13.26 -4.72 -12.50
C ASN A 331 -13.55 -6.22 -12.52
N ASP A 332 -13.78 -6.80 -11.35
CA ASP A 332 -14.09 -8.22 -11.14
C ASP A 332 -14.95 -8.38 -9.88
N LEU A 333 -16.21 -8.82 -10.05
CA LEU A 333 -17.18 -8.96 -8.97
C LEU A 333 -16.77 -10.03 -7.94
N ASP A 334 -15.86 -10.93 -8.29
CA ASP A 334 -15.35 -11.96 -7.38
C ASP A 334 -14.26 -11.41 -6.44
N LEU A 335 -13.79 -10.17 -6.64
CA LEU A 335 -12.75 -9.59 -5.79
C LEU A 335 -13.25 -9.37 -4.37
N GLY A 336 -12.79 -10.22 -3.45
CA GLY A 336 -13.01 -10.06 -2.01
C GLY A 336 -12.12 -9.01 -1.34
N PHE A 337 -12.18 -8.96 -0.01
CA PHE A 337 -11.24 -8.17 0.79
C PHE A 337 -9.80 -8.67 0.59
N THR A 338 -8.87 -7.75 0.33
CA THR A 338 -7.51 -8.06 -0.11
C THR A 338 -6.56 -8.27 1.07
N TYR A 339 -6.78 -9.34 1.84
CA TYR A 339 -5.93 -9.74 2.98
C TYR A 339 -4.57 -10.31 2.56
N SER A 340 -4.52 -10.91 1.37
CA SER A 340 -3.29 -11.44 0.81
C SER A 340 -2.40 -10.31 0.30
N GLN A 341 -1.10 -10.36 0.62
CA GLN A 341 -0.14 -9.43 0.06
C GLN A 341 0.01 -9.69 -1.45
N PRO A 342 -0.14 -8.66 -2.30
CA PRO A 342 0.02 -8.83 -3.75
C PRO A 342 1.46 -9.20 -4.11
N ALA A 343 1.63 -10.09 -5.08
CA ALA A 343 2.93 -10.52 -5.58
C ALA A 343 3.20 -9.92 -6.97
N ILE A 344 4.45 -9.53 -7.19
CA ILE A 344 4.94 -9.09 -8.51
C ILE A 344 5.80 -10.23 -9.05
N VAL A 345 5.37 -10.82 -10.16
CA VAL A 345 6.07 -11.93 -10.80
C VAL A 345 6.16 -11.71 -12.30
N ARG A 346 7.33 -12.05 -12.86
CA ARG A 346 7.50 -12.12 -14.31
C ARG A 346 7.01 -13.48 -14.80
N LEU A 347 6.07 -13.47 -15.74
CA LEU A 347 5.56 -14.68 -16.38
C LEU A 347 6.03 -14.75 -17.83
N LYS A 348 6.33 -15.95 -18.32
CA LYS A 348 6.48 -16.19 -19.76
C LYS A 348 5.09 -16.42 -20.33
N THR A 349 4.51 -15.38 -20.93
CA THR A 349 3.16 -15.43 -21.48
C THR A 349 3.23 -15.58 -22.99
N GLY A 350 2.50 -16.55 -23.52
CA GLY A 350 2.49 -16.84 -24.95
C GLY A 350 1.47 -17.91 -25.27
N VAL A 351 1.21 -18.05 -26.57
CA VAL A 351 0.31 -19.07 -27.10
C VAL A 351 1.05 -19.92 -28.13
N TRP A 352 0.62 -21.16 -28.29
CA TRP A 352 1.08 -22.00 -29.39
C TRP A 352 0.23 -21.73 -30.63
N VAL A 353 0.85 -21.16 -31.67
CA VAL A 353 0.21 -20.94 -32.97
C VAL A 353 0.52 -22.11 -33.88
N LEU A 354 -0.51 -22.68 -34.49
CA LEU A 354 -0.39 -23.77 -35.46
C LEU A 354 -0.01 -23.23 -36.84
N ASP A 355 1.09 -23.71 -37.39
CA ASP A 355 1.36 -23.62 -38.82
C ASP A 355 0.66 -24.77 -39.54
N ARG A 356 -0.42 -24.45 -40.26
CA ARG A 356 -1.23 -25.43 -41.00
C ARG A 356 -0.49 -26.06 -42.18
N THR A 357 0.51 -25.38 -42.74
CA THR A 357 1.27 -25.89 -43.89
C THR A 357 2.23 -26.98 -43.45
N THR A 358 2.88 -26.80 -42.29
CA THR A 358 3.87 -27.75 -41.76
C THR A 358 3.30 -28.69 -40.70
N SER A 359 2.08 -28.45 -40.22
CA SER A 359 1.48 -29.13 -39.05
C SER A 359 2.36 -29.05 -37.80
N THR A 360 3.09 -27.95 -37.64
CA THR A 360 3.95 -27.70 -36.47
C THR A 360 3.42 -26.54 -35.63
N VAL A 361 3.84 -26.47 -34.37
CA VAL A 361 3.52 -25.35 -33.49
C VAL A 361 4.71 -24.42 -33.26
N ARG A 362 4.42 -23.14 -33.13
CA ARG A 362 5.39 -22.12 -32.69
C ARG A 362 4.86 -21.39 -31.47
N PHE A 363 5.72 -21.20 -30.48
CA PHE A 363 5.40 -20.40 -29.31
C PHE A 363 5.49 -18.93 -29.69
N ARG A 364 4.37 -18.24 -29.64
CA ARG A 364 4.29 -16.80 -29.86
C ARG A 364 4.09 -16.11 -28.52
N PRO A 365 5.06 -15.28 -28.07
CA PRO A 365 4.84 -14.42 -26.92
C PRO A 365 3.62 -13.53 -27.14
N VAL A 366 2.76 -13.41 -26.12
CA VAL A 366 1.60 -12.51 -26.13
C VAL A 366 1.63 -11.64 -24.89
N LYS A 367 1.07 -10.43 -25.00
CA LYS A 367 0.88 -9.56 -23.84
C LYS A 367 -0.48 -9.87 -23.23
N LEU A 368 -0.48 -10.47 -22.03
CA LEU A 368 -1.70 -10.60 -21.22
C LEU A 368 -2.07 -9.23 -20.68
N LEU A 369 -3.30 -8.80 -20.94
CA LEU A 369 -3.87 -7.55 -20.44
C LEU A 369 -4.71 -7.79 -19.18
N ARG A 370 -5.46 -8.88 -19.14
CA ARG A 370 -6.26 -9.31 -17.97
C ARG A 370 -6.45 -10.81 -17.98
N VAL A 371 -6.43 -11.45 -16.81
CA VAL A 371 -6.86 -12.84 -16.63
C VAL A 371 -7.81 -12.89 -15.45
N THR A 372 -9.01 -13.43 -15.67
CA THR A 372 -10.00 -13.75 -14.64
C THR A 372 -10.12 -15.28 -14.53
N SER A 373 -10.97 -15.76 -13.63
CA SER A 373 -11.34 -17.18 -13.52
C SER A 373 -11.85 -17.77 -14.85
N GLU A 374 -12.51 -16.95 -15.67
CA GLU A 374 -13.21 -17.40 -16.88
C GLU A 374 -12.61 -16.86 -18.19
N THR A 375 -11.90 -15.72 -18.16
CA THR A 375 -11.49 -15.03 -19.39
C THR A 375 -10.06 -14.52 -19.32
N ALA A 376 -9.32 -14.64 -20.43
CA ALA A 376 -8.04 -13.97 -20.62
C ALA A 376 -8.16 -12.98 -21.79
N VAL A 377 -7.83 -11.71 -21.53
CA VAL A 377 -7.71 -10.66 -22.54
C VAL A 377 -6.24 -10.50 -22.88
N MET A 378 -5.90 -10.58 -24.16
CA MET A 378 -4.52 -10.51 -24.63
C MET A 378 -4.40 -9.69 -25.92
N SER A 379 -3.21 -9.18 -26.18
CA SER A 379 -2.84 -8.52 -27.44
C SER A 379 -1.63 -9.20 -28.08
N GLY A 380 -1.50 -9.09 -29.40
CA GLY A 380 -0.42 -9.69 -30.18
C GLY A 380 -0.82 -10.91 -31.03
N LEU A 381 -2.13 -11.12 -31.20
CA LEU A 381 -2.71 -12.13 -32.10
C LEU A 381 -3.69 -11.47 -33.06
N ALA A 382 -3.69 -11.94 -34.32
CA ALA A 382 -4.69 -11.52 -35.29
C ALA A 382 -5.97 -12.38 -35.16
N ALA A 383 -7.13 -11.77 -35.46
CA ALA A 383 -8.38 -12.51 -35.47
C ALA A 383 -8.32 -13.67 -36.48
N GLY A 384 -8.72 -14.87 -36.05
CA GLY A 384 -8.73 -16.08 -36.87
C GLY A 384 -7.43 -16.89 -36.88
N GLU A 385 -6.39 -16.48 -36.14
CA GLU A 385 -5.18 -17.31 -36.00
C GLU A 385 -5.47 -18.60 -35.21
N PRO A 386 -5.08 -19.78 -35.72
CA PRO A 386 -5.32 -21.05 -35.05
C PRO A 386 -4.36 -21.21 -33.87
N VAL A 387 -4.91 -21.09 -32.67
CA VAL A 387 -4.17 -21.27 -31.40
C VAL A 387 -4.52 -22.62 -30.79
N VAL A 388 -3.52 -23.31 -30.23
CA VAL A 388 -3.74 -24.56 -29.50
C VAL A 388 -4.36 -24.25 -28.13
N SER A 389 -5.57 -24.77 -27.88
CA SER A 389 -6.30 -24.58 -26.63
C SER A 389 -6.16 -25.74 -25.64
N LEU A 390 -5.96 -26.97 -26.12
CA LEU A 390 -5.86 -28.18 -25.29
C LEU A 390 -4.48 -28.83 -25.45
N GLY A 391 -3.91 -29.35 -24.35
CA GLY A 391 -2.59 -30.00 -24.37
C GLY A 391 -1.40 -29.05 -24.57
N ALA A 392 -1.62 -27.73 -24.57
CA ALA A 392 -0.59 -26.71 -24.78
C ALA A 392 0.62 -26.80 -23.80
N HIS A 393 0.41 -27.36 -22.61
CA HIS A 393 1.46 -27.54 -21.60
C HIS A 393 2.45 -28.68 -21.93
N LEU A 394 2.14 -29.52 -22.93
CA LEU A 394 2.97 -30.65 -23.36
C LEU A 394 3.85 -30.31 -24.56
N LEU A 395 3.60 -29.18 -25.22
CA LEU A 395 4.19 -28.84 -26.51
C LEU A 395 5.57 -28.16 -26.42
N LYS A 396 6.37 -28.35 -27.46
CA LYS A 396 7.67 -27.70 -27.68
C LYS A 396 7.73 -26.98 -29.04
N GLU A 397 8.69 -26.07 -29.18
CA GLU A 397 8.90 -25.31 -30.41
C GLU A 397 9.16 -26.24 -31.60
N GLY A 398 8.37 -26.07 -32.67
CA GLY A 398 8.47 -26.88 -33.88
C GLY A 398 7.88 -28.28 -33.78
N GLU A 399 7.18 -28.61 -32.68
CA GLU A 399 6.60 -29.93 -32.50
C GLU A 399 5.46 -30.18 -33.50
N LEU A 400 5.46 -31.37 -34.10
CA LEU A 400 4.40 -31.84 -34.99
C LEU A 400 3.14 -32.12 -34.19
N VAL A 401 2.03 -31.53 -34.60
CA VAL A 401 0.72 -31.72 -33.95
C VAL A 401 -0.32 -32.15 -34.97
N ARG A 402 -1.31 -32.92 -34.50
CA ARG A 402 -2.46 -33.33 -35.30
C ARG A 402 -3.68 -32.53 -34.86
N THR A 403 -4.35 -31.88 -35.81
CA THR A 403 -5.64 -31.24 -35.56
C THR A 403 -6.74 -32.31 -35.55
N VAL A 404 -7.55 -32.37 -34.50
CA VAL A 404 -8.80 -33.11 -34.55
C VAL A 404 -9.75 -32.28 -35.41
N SER A 405 -10.22 -32.81 -36.53
CA SER A 405 -11.27 -32.16 -37.32
C SER A 405 -12.58 -32.17 -36.52
N GLU A 406 -13.22 -31.01 -36.36
CA GLU A 406 -14.63 -30.94 -35.98
C GLU A 406 -15.46 -31.60 -37.09
N ASN A 407 -15.65 -32.91 -37.01
CA ASN A 407 -16.64 -33.65 -37.78
C ASN A 407 -17.00 -34.93 -37.01
N GLY A 408 -18.15 -34.90 -36.32
CA GLY A 408 -18.83 -36.06 -35.73
C GLY A 408 -19.25 -35.84 -34.27
N GLY A 409 -20.54 -35.77 -33.89
CA GLY A 409 -21.77 -35.96 -34.67
C GLY A 409 -23.02 -35.56 -33.87
N GLU A 410 -24.05 -35.14 -34.60
CA GLU A 410 -25.44 -35.42 -34.24
C GLU A 410 -25.75 -36.83 -34.74
N GLU A 411 -26.18 -37.71 -33.83
CA GLU A 411 -27.14 -38.78 -34.14
C GLU A 411 -28.22 -38.78 -33.05
#